data_AF-A0A8T5M983-F1
#
_entry.id   AF-A0A8T5M983-F1
#
_cell.length_a   1.000
_cell.length_b   1.000
_cell.length_c   1.000
_cell.angle_alpha   90.00
_cell.angle_beta   90.00
_cell.angle_gamma   90.00
#
_symmetry.space_group_name_H-M   'P 1'
#
loop_
_entity.id
_entity.type
_entity.pdbx_description
1 polymer ?
#
loop_
_entity_poly.entity_id
_entity_poly.type
_entity_poly.pdbx_seq_one_letter_code
_entity_poly.pdbx_strand_id
1 'polypeptide(L)' 'MTKIVSFSLKEGTLLKLQEKLCNSNSYRNKSHLVECALEKYLEEEK' A
#
# COMPACT_ATOMS: atom_id res chain seq x y z
N MET A 1 -7.86 13.98 8.72
CA MET A 1 -7.23 14.91 7.76
C MET A 1 -6.27 14.11 6.90
N THR A 2 -6.53 13.95 5.61
CA THR A 2 -5.67 13.17 4.70
C THR A 2 -4.58 14.06 4.13
N LYS A 3 -3.32 13.61 4.17
CA LYS A 3 -2.18 14.29 3.53
C LYS A 3 -1.78 13.51 2.28
N ILE A 4 -1.49 14.22 1.20
CA ILE A 4 -0.99 13.61 -0.04
C ILE A 4 0.51 13.47 0.07
N VAL A 5 1.00 12.24 -0.11
CA VAL A 5 2.44 11.92 -0.16
C VAL A 5 2.78 11.37 -1.54
N SER A 6 3.97 11.71 -2.03
CA SER A 6 4.50 11.22 -3.30
C SER A 6 5.85 10.56 -3.06
N PHE A 7 6.05 9.38 -3.61
CA PHE A 7 7.27 8.61 -3.50
C PHE A 7 7.46 7.74 -4.73
N SER A 8 8.71 7.37 -5.02
CA SER A 8 9.05 6.47 -6.10
C SER A 8 9.21 5.05 -5.57
N LEU A 9 8.73 4.08 -6.34
CA LEU A 9 8.89 2.66 -6.07
C LEU A 9 9.65 1.99 -7.20
N LYS A 10 10.35 0.89 -6.87
CA LYS A 10 10.93 0.01 -7.88
C LYS A 10 9.81 -0.65 -8.69
N GLU A 11 10.05 -0.87 -9.99
CA GLU A 11 9.09 -1.48 -10.90
C GLU A 11 8.55 -2.83 -10.39
N GLY A 12 9.44 -3.71 -9.91
CA GLY A 12 9.03 -4.99 -9.33
C GLY A 12 8.11 -4.86 -8.12
N THR A 13 8.23 -3.78 -7.34
CA THR A 13 7.33 -3.48 -6.21
C THR A 13 5.97 -2.98 -6.72
N LEU A 14 5.95 -2.17 -7.77
CA LEU A 14 4.71 -1.70 -8.41
C LEU A 14 3.89 -2.88 -8.98
N LEU A 15 4.55 -3.85 -9.60
CA LEU A 15 3.90 -5.04 -10.13
C LEU A 15 3.24 -5.87 -9.02
N LYS A 16 3.96 -6.16 -7.93
CA LYS A 16 3.41 -6.87 -6.77
C LYS A 16 2.25 -6.12 -6.13
N LEU A 17 2.34 -4.79 -6.07
CA LEU A 17 1.28 -3.93 -5.54
C LEU A 17 0.01 -4.01 -6.39
N GLN A 18 0.17 -3.98 -7.72
CA GLN A 18 -0.93 -4.10 -8.67
C GLN A 18 -1.57 -5.49 -8.61
N GLU A 19 -0.78 -6.55 -8.59
CA GLU A 19 -1.25 -7.93 -8.46
C GLU A 19 -2.08 -8.10 -7.17
N LYS A 20 -1.58 -7.58 -6.04
CA LYS A 20 -2.28 -7.66 -4.75
C LYS A 20 -3.59 -6.90 -4.76
N LEU A 21 -3.64 -5.74 -5.42
CA LEU A 21 -4.85 -4.94 -5.57
C LEU A 21 -5.89 -5.64 -6.46
N CYS A 22 -5.46 -6.26 -7.56
CA CYS A 22 -6.36 -7.00 -8.46
C CYS A 22 -6.93 -8.28 -7.82
N ASN A 23 -6.14 -8.96 -6.99
CA ASN A 23 -6.51 -10.24 -6.39
C ASN A 23 -7.20 -10.11 -5.02
N SER A 24 -7.40 -8.90 -4.50
CA SER A 24 -7.98 -8.68 -3.17
C SER A 24 -9.12 -7.67 -3.20
N ASN A 25 -10.30 -8.12 -2.75
CA ASN A 25 -11.46 -7.25 -2.54
C ASN A 25 -11.34 -6.39 -1.28
N SER A 26 -10.24 -6.51 -0.52
CA SER A 26 -10.03 -5.79 0.75
C SER A 26 -9.51 -4.36 0.55
N TYR A 27 -9.07 -3.99 -0.65
CA TYR A 27 -8.45 -2.70 -0.91
C TYR A 27 -9.22 -1.88 -1.94
N ARG A 28 -9.47 -0.61 -1.60
CA ARG A 28 -10.22 0.33 -2.45
C ARG A 28 -9.39 0.86 -3.62
N ASN A 29 -8.10 1.09 -3.40
CA ASN A 29 -7.15 1.62 -4.37
C ASN A 29 -5.71 1.40 -3.89
N LYS A 30 -4.72 1.84 -4.68
CA LYS A 30 -3.28 1.74 -4.35
C LYS A 30 -2.94 2.44 -3.03
N SER A 31 -3.51 3.62 -2.78
CA SER A 31 -3.25 4.38 -1.55
C SER A 31 -3.76 3.65 -0.31
N HIS A 32 -4.96 3.07 -0.38
CA HIS A 32 -5.52 2.28 0.72
C HIS A 32 -4.68 1.05 1.05
N LEU A 33 -4.18 0.36 0.02
CA LEU A 33 -3.27 -0.77 0.22
C LEU A 33 -1.99 -0.33 0.94
N VAL A 34 -1.37 0.77 0.50
CA VAL A 34 -0.14 1.31 1.11
C VAL A 34 -0.39 1.74 2.55
N GLU A 35 -1.51 2.40 2.82
CA GLU A 35 -1.91 2.82 4.17
C GLU A 35 -2.04 1.61 5.11
N CYS A 36 -2.79 0.58 4.73
CA CYS A 36 -2.91 -0.64 5.53
C CYS A 36 -1.57 -1.38 5.73
N ALA A 37 -0.67 -1.34 4.75
CA ALA A 37 0.64 -1.95 4.87
C ALA A 37 1.53 -1.19 5.86
N LEU A 38 1.48 0.14 5.84
CA LEU A 38 2.22 1.00 6.77
C LEU A 38 1.69 0.86 8.20
N GLU A 39 0.36 0.82 8.39
CA GLU A 39 -0.26 0.60 9.70
C GLU A 39 0.24 -0.71 10.33
N LYS A 40 0.19 -1.81 9.58
CA LYS A 40 0.69 -3.11 10.05
C LYS A 40 2.18 -3.08 10.42
N TYR A 41 3.00 -2.49 9.56
CA TYR A 41 4.44 -2.35 9.84
C TYR A 41 4.69 -1.57 11.13
N LEU A 42 3.98 -0.45 11.34
CA LEU A 42 4.11 0.38 12.54
C LEU A 42 3.53 -0.26 13.81
N GLU A 43 2.57 -1.18 13.67
CA GLU A 43 2.07 -1.98 14.79
C GLU A 43 3.07 -3.08 15.20
N GLU A 44 3.75 -3.71 14.24
CA GLU A 44 4.76 -4.75 14.49
C GLU A 44 6.06 -4.20 15.09
N GLU A 45 6.38 -2.92 14.88
CA GLU A 45 7.55 -2.26 15.50
C GLU A 45 7.30 -1.78 16.96
N LYS A 46 6.10 -2.00 17.52
CA LYS A 46 5.78 -1.70 18.92
C LYS A 46 6.03 -2.89 19.84
#